data_AF-A0A7R8VZC4-F1
#
_entry.id   AF-A0A7R8VZC4-F1
#
_cell.length_a   1.000
_cell.length_b   1.000
_cell.length_c   1.000
_cell.angle_alpha   90.00
_cell.angle_beta   90.00
_cell.angle_gamma   90.00
#
_symmetry.space_group_name_H-M   'P 1'
#
loop_
_entity.id
_entity.type
_entity.pdbx_description
1 polymer ?
#
loop_
_entity_poly.entity_id
_entity_poly.type
_entity_poly.pdbx_seq_one_letter_code
_entity_poly.pdbx_strand_id
1 'polypeptide(L)'
;RAIASYLVDQYGKSDSLYPKDPKKRALVDQRLYFDIGTLYQRFADYYYPIAFAGAPADAEKLKKLEEAFGFLDKFLEGQEWAAGNKITLADISLAVTVSTA
;
A
#
# COMPACT_ATOMS: atom_id res chain seq x y z
N ARG A 1 8.13 -0.78 5.56
CA ARG A 1 6.96 -0.26 6.32
C ARG A 1 7.34 0.06 7.78
N ALA A 2 7.80 -0.92 8.59
CA ALA A 2 8.27 -0.65 9.96
C ALA A 2 9.30 0.49 10.10
N ILE A 3 10.29 0.55 9.19
CA ILE A 3 11.29 1.64 9.16
C ILE A 3 10.61 3.02 9.00
N ALA A 4 9.63 3.14 8.10
CA ALA A 4 8.93 4.40 7.88
C ALA A 4 8.12 4.83 9.12
N SER A 5 7.42 3.88 9.75
CA SER A 5 6.70 4.11 11.00
C SER A 5 7.65 4.58 12.12
N TYR A 6 8.79 3.91 12.28
CA TYR A 6 9.82 4.31 13.25
C TYR A 6 10.33 5.74 13.01
N LEU A 7 10.63 6.09 11.76
CA LEU A 7 11.14 7.43 11.42
C LEU A 7 10.13 8.53 11.78
N VAL A 8 8.84 8.32 11.53
CA VAL A 8 7.79 9.26 11.93
C VAL A 8 7.61 9.30 13.44
N ASP A 9 7.60 8.15 14.12
CA ASP A 9 7.42 8.09 15.57
C ASP A 9 8.60 8.71 16.35
N GLN A 10 9.84 8.56 15.87
CA GLN A 10 11.03 9.10 16.54
C GLN A 10 11.34 10.54 16.17
N TYR A 11 11.19 10.90 14.89
CA TYR A 11 11.72 12.16 14.36
C TYR A 11 10.62 13.06 13.78
N GLY A 12 9.37 12.60 13.73
CA GLY A 12 8.24 13.38 13.24
C GLY A 12 8.00 14.62 14.10
N LYS A 13 7.96 15.79 13.46
CA LYS A 13 7.59 17.05 14.12
C LYS A 13 6.10 17.12 14.47
N SER A 14 5.30 16.25 13.86
CA SER A 14 3.87 16.05 14.11
C SER A 14 3.54 14.58 13.92
N ASP A 15 2.36 14.17 14.39
CA ASP A 15 1.81 12.83 14.15
C ASP A 15 0.96 12.76 12.87
N SER A 16 0.99 13.79 11.99
CA SER A 16 0.06 13.86 10.86
C SER A 16 0.21 12.71 9.87
N LEU A 17 1.45 12.27 9.61
CA LEU A 17 1.73 11.15 8.70
C LEU A 17 1.45 9.78 9.33
N TYR A 18 1.46 9.70 10.65
CA TYR A 18 1.21 8.47 11.40
C TYR A 18 0.57 8.79 12.75
N PRO A 19 -0.77 9.00 12.78
CA PRO A 19 -1.48 9.54 13.94
C PRO A 19 -1.27 8.72 15.21
N LYS A 20 -1.21 9.34 16.39
CA LYS A 20 -1.14 8.60 17.67
C LYS A 20 -2.49 8.11 18.16
N ASP A 21 -3.58 8.68 17.65
CA ASP A 21 -4.93 8.18 17.91
C ASP A 21 -5.05 6.71 17.48
N PRO A 22 -5.41 5.78 18.38
CA PRO A 22 -5.40 4.35 18.08
C PRO A 22 -6.27 3.95 16.89
N LYS A 23 -7.43 4.59 16.72
CA LYS A 23 -8.36 4.24 15.63
C LYS A 23 -7.84 4.70 14.27
N LYS A 24 -7.30 5.92 14.19
CA LYS A 24 -6.66 6.42 12.97
C LYS A 24 -5.39 5.64 12.64
N ARG A 25 -4.57 5.33 13.64
CA ARG A 25 -3.36 4.51 13.47
C ARG A 25 -3.69 3.12 12.94
N ALA A 26 -4.70 2.46 13.52
CA ALA A 26 -5.13 1.14 13.07
C ALA A 26 -5.55 1.14 11.59
N LEU A 27 -6.17 2.22 11.10
CA LEU A 27 -6.51 2.34 9.69
C LEU A 27 -5.25 2.48 8.82
N VAL A 28 -4.29 3.32 9.21
CA VAL A 28 -3.00 3.44 8.51
C VAL A 28 -2.25 2.10 8.49
N ASP A 29 -2.18 1.42 9.63
CA ASP A 29 -1.54 0.10 9.75
C ASP A 29 -2.23 -0.93 8.87
N GLN A 30 -3.56 -0.97 8.85
CA GLN A 30 -4.30 -1.87 7.99
C GLN A 30 -3.95 -1.63 6.51
N ARG A 31 -3.84 -0.38 6.07
CA ARG A 31 -3.45 -0.06 4.68
C ARG A 31 -2.01 -0.44 4.38
N LEU A 32 -1.09 -0.26 5.33
CA LEU A 32 0.30 -0.72 5.23
C LEU A 32 0.38 -2.25 5.14
N TYR A 33 -0.43 -2.98 5.91
CA TYR A 33 -0.48 -4.45 5.84
C TYR A 33 -1.15 -4.95 4.55
N PHE A 34 -2.17 -4.26 4.07
CA PHE A 34 -2.74 -4.51 2.76
C PHE A 34 -1.69 -4.32 1.66
N ASP A 35 -0.89 -3.26 1.74
CA ASP A 35 0.17 -3.02 0.76
C ASP A 35 1.22 -4.14 0.80
N ILE A 36 1.72 -4.59 1.97
CA ILE A 36 2.72 -5.68 2.01
C ILE A 36 2.17 -7.04 1.60
N GLY A 37 0.98 -7.40 2.11
CA GLY A 37 0.46 -8.77 2.02
C GLY A 37 -0.46 -9.01 0.83
N THR A 38 -0.97 -7.94 0.22
CA THR A 38 -1.94 -8.04 -0.87
C THR A 38 -1.44 -7.31 -2.12
N LEU A 39 -1.32 -5.98 -2.08
CA LEU A 39 -1.05 -5.21 -3.30
C LEU A 39 0.36 -5.46 -3.84
N TYR A 40 1.39 -5.18 -3.05
CA TYR A 40 2.78 -5.38 -3.47
C TYR A 40 3.11 -6.86 -3.70
N GLN A 41 2.58 -7.76 -2.87
CA GLN A 41 2.80 -9.20 -3.05
C GLN A 41 2.25 -9.67 -4.40
N ARG A 42 1.00 -9.31 -4.76
CA ARG A 42 0.41 -9.69 -6.04
C ARG A 42 1.07 -9.00 -7.23
N PHE A 43 1.55 -7.76 -7.04
CA PHE A 43 2.40 -7.08 -8.01
C PHE A 43 3.69 -7.88 -8.27
N ALA A 44 4.41 -8.27 -7.22
CA ALA A 44 5.66 -9.02 -7.32
C ALA A 44 5.44 -10.41 -7.95
N ASP A 45 4.39 -11.12 -7.54
CA ASP A 45 4.05 -12.44 -8.06
C ASP A 45 3.82 -12.43 -9.58
N TYR A 46 3.23 -11.34 -10.10
CA TYR A 46 2.97 -11.13 -11.52
C TYR A 46 4.20 -10.61 -12.27
N TYR A 47 4.77 -9.47 -11.85
CA TYR A 47 5.80 -8.77 -12.62
C TYR A 47 7.21 -9.35 -12.47
N TYR A 48 7.60 -9.88 -11.31
CA TYR A 48 8.98 -10.33 -11.10
C TYR A 48 9.37 -11.53 -11.98
N PRO A 49 8.54 -12.56 -12.15
CA PRO A 49 8.85 -13.65 -13.09
C PRO A 49 9.01 -13.16 -14.53
N ILE A 50 8.19 -12.20 -14.96
CA ILE A 50 8.25 -11.63 -16.32
C ILE A 50 9.54 -10.83 -16.49
N ALA A 51 9.81 -9.90 -15.56
CA ALA A 51 10.93 -8.96 -15.66
C ALA A 51 12.30 -9.60 -15.45
N PHE A 52 12.41 -10.60 -14.56
CA PHE A 52 13.71 -11.14 -14.13
C PHE A 52 13.97 -12.58 -14.56
N ALA A 53 12.94 -13.34 -14.93
CA ALA A 53 13.08 -14.75 -15.34
C ALA A 53 12.61 -15.02 -16.78
N GLY A 54 12.12 -14.01 -17.51
CA GLY A 54 11.63 -14.17 -18.88
C GLY A 54 10.39 -15.06 -18.98
N ALA A 55 9.66 -15.25 -17.88
CA ALA A 55 8.42 -16.03 -17.88
C ALA A 55 7.34 -15.30 -18.70
N PRO A 56 6.42 -16.04 -19.36
CA PRO A 56 5.26 -15.42 -19.98
C PRO A 56 4.34 -14.80 -18.92
N ALA A 57 3.51 -13.84 -19.35
CA ALA A 57 2.48 -13.27 -18.49
C ALA A 57 1.48 -14.34 -18.04
N ASP A 58 1.14 -14.33 -16.75
CA ASP A 58 0.22 -15.27 -16.12
C ASP A 58 -1.12 -14.59 -15.85
N ALA A 59 -2.17 -15.02 -16.55
CA ALA A 59 -3.50 -14.42 -16.47
C ALA A 59 -4.17 -14.58 -15.10
N GLU A 60 -3.89 -15.66 -14.37
CA GLU A 60 -4.46 -15.86 -13.02
C GLU A 60 -3.82 -14.90 -12.02
N LYS A 61 -2.52 -14.66 -12.15
CA LYS A 61 -1.81 -13.69 -11.31
C LYS A 61 -2.20 -12.25 -11.65
N LEU A 62 -2.38 -11.93 -12.95
CA LEU A 62 -2.89 -10.63 -13.36
C LEU A 62 -4.28 -10.37 -12.75
N LYS A 63 -5.19 -11.33 -12.84
CA LYS A 63 -6.53 -11.22 -12.24
C LYS A 63 -6.48 -10.98 -10.73
N LYS A 64 -5.55 -11.63 -10.01
CA LYS A 64 -5.34 -11.35 -8.58
C LYS A 64 -4.82 -9.93 -8.36
N LEU A 65 -3.89 -9.44 -9.17
CA LEU A 65 -3.41 -8.06 -9.08
C LEU A 65 -4.55 -7.06 -9.34
N GLU A 66 -5.37 -7.27 -10.36
CA GLU A 66 -6.56 -6.46 -10.66
C GLU A 66 -7.54 -6.44 -9.48
N GLU A 67 -7.79 -7.59 -8.83
CA GLU A 67 -8.62 -7.65 -7.61
C GLU A 67 -8.02 -6.80 -6.48
N ALA A 68 -6.69 -6.77 -6.32
CA ALA A 68 -6.04 -5.93 -5.32
C ALA A 68 -6.20 -4.43 -5.64
N PHE A 69 -6.08 -4.04 -6.91
CA PHE A 69 -6.41 -2.68 -7.33
C PHE A 69 -7.88 -2.33 -7.09
N GLY A 70 -8.80 -3.29 -7.27
CA GLY A 70 -10.21 -3.13 -6.92
C GLY A 70 -10.41 -2.83 -5.43
N PHE A 71 -9.69 -3.51 -4.53
CA PHE A 71 -9.75 -3.16 -3.10
C PHE A 71 -9.19 -1.77 -2.80
N LEU A 72 -8.10 -1.37 -3.46
CA LEU A 72 -7.53 -0.03 -3.30
C LEU A 72 -8.50 1.06 -3.77
N ASP A 73 -9.14 0.87 -4.93
CA ASP A 73 -10.18 1.76 -5.46
C ASP A 73 -11.32 1.92 -4.44
N LYS A 74 -11.81 0.81 -3.88
CA LYS A 74 -12.80 0.82 -2.79
C LYS A 74 -12.33 1.52 -1.52
N PHE A 75 -11.05 1.49 -1.19
CA PHE A 75 -10.53 2.24 -0.05
C PHE A 75 -10.49 3.75 -0.29
N LEU A 76 -10.38 4.17 -1.55
CA LEU A 76 -10.35 5.57 -1.97
C LEU A 76 -11.76 6.14 -2.22
N GLU A 77 -12.78 5.29 -2.40
CA GLU A 77 -14.17 5.75 -2.58
C GLU A 77 -14.61 6.68 -1.43
N GLY A 78 -14.94 7.92 -1.79
CA GLY A 78 -15.40 8.94 -0.84
C GLY A 78 -14.33 9.46 0.13
N GLN A 79 -13.06 9.14 -0.09
CA GLN A 79 -11.92 9.64 0.69
C GLN A 79 -10.94 10.37 -0.23
N GLU A 80 -10.21 11.35 0.30
CA GLU A 80 -9.14 12.03 -0.44
C GLU A 80 -7.85 11.21 -0.43
N TRP A 81 -7.61 10.44 0.64
CA TRP A 81 -6.41 9.62 0.87
C TRP A 81 -6.79 8.23 1.37
N ALA A 82 -5.91 7.24 1.20
CA ALA A 82 -6.22 5.83 1.43
C ALA A 82 -6.61 5.51 2.88
N ALA A 83 -6.18 6.33 3.84
CA ALA A 83 -6.48 6.20 5.27
C ALA A 83 -7.31 7.37 5.83
N GLY A 84 -7.99 8.14 4.98
CA GLY A 84 -8.91 9.21 5.41
C GLY A 84 -8.75 10.50 4.61
N ASN A 85 -8.83 11.64 5.30
CA ASN A 85 -8.81 12.97 4.68
C ASN A 85 -7.44 13.69 4.76
N LYS A 86 -6.38 12.97 5.14
CA LYS A 86 -5.03 13.50 5.20
C LYS A 86 -4.06 12.46 4.68
N ILE A 87 -3.02 12.91 4.00
CA ILE A 87 -1.92 12.04 3.58
C ILE A 87 -1.22 11.41 4.78
N THR A 88 -0.90 10.12 4.65
CA THR A 88 -0.24 9.30 5.68
C THR A 88 0.89 8.45 5.09
N LEU A 89 1.59 7.71 5.94
CA LEU A 89 2.57 6.70 5.50
C LEU A 89 1.96 5.63 4.59
N ALA A 90 0.67 5.34 4.72
CA ALA A 90 0.01 4.37 3.85
C ALA A 90 0.01 4.84 2.39
N ASP A 91 -0.31 6.12 2.15
CA ASP A 91 -0.35 6.71 0.81
C ASP A 91 1.02 6.68 0.14
N ILE A 92 2.09 6.99 0.89
CA ILE A 92 3.47 6.93 0.40
C ILE A 92 3.83 5.50 0.00
N SER A 93 3.51 4.51 0.84
CA SER A 93 3.81 3.10 0.58
C SER A 93 3.04 2.56 -0.64
N LEU A 94 1.74 2.84 -0.70
CA LEU A 94 0.86 2.44 -1.80
C LEU A 94 1.29 3.08 -3.13
N ALA A 95 1.60 4.38 -3.13
CA ALA A 95 2.01 5.09 -4.34
C ALA A 95 3.29 4.50 -4.98
N VAL A 96 4.24 4.02 -4.17
CA VAL A 96 5.43 3.33 -4.69
C VAL A 96 5.04 2.05 -5.42
N THR A 97 4.17 1.22 -4.83
CA THR A 97 3.68 0.01 -5.49
C THR A 97 2.92 0.35 -6.78
N VAL A 98 1.98 1.30 -6.73
CA VAL A 98 1.15 1.69 -7.89
C VAL A 98 1.98 2.28 -9.03
N SER A 99 2.96 3.14 -8.74
CA SER A 99 3.80 3.77 -9.78
C SER A 99 4.76 2.81 -10.48
N THR A 100 4.98 1.62 -9.91
CA THR A 100 5.84 0.58 -10.49
C THR A 100 5.05 -0.47 -11.29
N ALA A 101 3.74 -0.60 -11.02
CA ALA A 101 2.84 -1.52 -11.68
C ALA A 101 2.41 -1.02 -13.07
#